data_AF-A0A6L5K468-F1
#
_entry.id   AF-A0A6L5K468-F1
#
_cell.length_a   1.000
_cell.length_b   1.000
_cell.length_c   1.000
_cell.angle_alpha   90.00
_cell.angle_beta   90.00
_cell.angle_gamma   90.00
#
_symmetry.space_group_name_H-M   'P 1'
#
loop_
_entity.id
_entity.type
_entity.pdbx_description
1 polymer ?
#
loop_
_entity_poly.entity_id
_entity_poly.type
_entity_poly.pdbx_seq_one_letter_code
_entity_poly.pdbx_strand_id
1 'polypeptide(L)'
;MKQAGEDIIIMPGCGITAENIEKLAEQTGAREFHVFAVKKVESPMTHRNPEAIMGAPAETSEYETSITDTDEIQKIVSRLQKKIEGGEF
;
A
#
# COMPACT_ATOMS: atom_id res chain seq x y z
N MET A 1 -4.99 -9.26 17.97
CA MET A 1 -3.74 -9.60 18.70
C MET A 1 -4.04 -10.26 20.03
N LYS A 2 -4.86 -9.67 20.90
CA LYS A 2 -5.20 -10.23 22.23
C LYS A 2 -5.56 -11.72 22.25
N GLN A 3 -6.33 -12.21 21.27
CA GLN A 3 -6.69 -13.64 21.19
C GLN A 3 -5.63 -14.51 20.50
N ALA A 4 -4.83 -13.92 19.61
CA ALA A 4 -3.83 -14.63 18.80
C ALA A 4 -2.52 -14.91 19.56
N GLY A 5 -2.25 -14.15 20.63
CA GLY A 5 -1.00 -14.29 21.39
C GLY A 5 0.23 -14.06 20.51
N GLU A 6 1.26 -14.88 20.73
CA GLU A 6 2.49 -14.90 19.92
C GLU A 6 2.48 -16.02 18.85
N ASP A 7 1.44 -16.87 18.82
CA ASP A 7 1.38 -18.05 17.93
C ASP A 7 0.97 -17.71 16.49
N ILE A 8 0.28 -16.57 16.31
CA ILE A 8 -0.26 -16.14 15.02
C ILE A 8 0.01 -14.66 14.81
N ILE A 9 0.70 -14.34 13.71
CA ILE A 9 0.91 -12.96 13.28
C ILE A 9 -0.37 -12.44 12.62
N ILE A 10 -0.91 -11.35 13.17
CA ILE A 10 -2.02 -10.63 12.58
C ILE A 10 -1.44 -9.47 11.76
N MET A 11 -1.61 -9.55 10.44
CA MET A 11 -1.13 -8.55 9.49
C MET A 11 -2.31 -7.72 8.97
N PRO A 12 -2.51 -6.48 9.46
CA PRO A 12 -3.52 -5.59 8.92
C PRO A 12 -3.22 -5.26 7.46
N GLY A 13 -4.27 -5.16 6.66
CA GLY A 13 -4.22 -4.71 5.28
C GLY A 13 -5.47 -3.94 4.91
N CYS A 14 -5.47 -3.36 3.71
CA CYS A 14 -6.51 -2.46 3.15
C CYS A 14 -6.44 -1.01 3.66
N GLY A 15 -6.22 -0.06 2.75
CA GLY A 15 -6.27 1.38 3.04
C GLY A 15 -5.12 1.93 3.91
N ILE A 16 -4.04 1.18 4.05
CA ILE A 16 -2.85 1.62 4.82
C ILE A 16 -2.03 2.57 3.95
N THR A 17 -1.69 3.73 4.50
CA THR A 17 -0.91 4.79 3.85
C THR A 17 0.18 5.29 4.79
N ALA A 18 1.12 6.09 4.29
CA ALA A 18 2.13 6.70 5.14
C ALA A 18 1.52 7.54 6.29
N GLU A 19 0.36 8.17 6.09
CA GLU A 19 -0.27 9.02 7.09
C GLU A 19 -0.86 8.27 8.27
N ASN A 20 -1.32 7.03 8.06
CA ASN A 20 -2.07 6.29 9.08
C ASN A 20 -1.29 5.12 9.73
N ILE A 21 -0.16 4.72 9.13
CA ILE A 21 0.52 3.49 9.55
C ILE A 21 1.07 3.53 10.98
N GLU A 22 1.58 4.68 11.43
CA GLU A 22 2.10 4.84 12.80
C GLU A 22 0.99 4.64 13.84
N LYS A 23 -0.15 5.30 13.61
CA LYS A 23 -1.34 5.20 14.47
C LYS A 23 -1.90 3.79 14.48
N LEU A 24 -1.97 3.13 13.32
CA LEU A 24 -2.43 1.74 13.23
C LEU A 24 -1.51 0.80 14.01
N ALA A 25 -0.19 0.98 13.91
CA ALA A 25 0.76 0.20 14.68
C ALA A 25 0.58 0.38 16.20
N GLU A 26 0.36 1.62 16.66
CA GLU A 26 0.08 1.91 18.08
C GLU A 26 -1.23 1.30 18.57
N GLN A 27 -2.30 1.47 17.80
CA GLN A 27 -3.64 1.04 18.22
C GLN A 27 -3.81 -0.48 18.18
N THR A 28 -3.16 -1.14 17.22
CA THR A 28 -3.34 -2.58 17.00
C THR A 28 -2.25 -3.43 17.66
N GLY A 29 -1.05 -2.89 17.84
CA GLY A 29 0.15 -3.64 18.24
C GLY A 29 0.79 -4.43 17.10
N ALA A 30 0.40 -4.18 15.84
CA ALA A 30 0.88 -4.94 14.68
C ALA A 30 2.37 -4.74 14.41
N ARG A 31 3.04 -5.86 14.13
CA ARG A 31 4.44 -5.93 13.72
C ARG A 31 4.61 -6.03 12.21
N GLU A 32 3.59 -6.49 11.49
CA GLU A 32 3.59 -6.67 10.04
C GLU A 32 2.37 -6.00 9.39
N PHE A 33 2.52 -5.47 8.19
CA PHE A 33 1.47 -4.75 7.46
C PHE A 33 1.48 -5.09 5.97
N HIS A 34 0.29 -5.23 5.40
CA HIS A 34 0.09 -5.41 3.96
C HIS A 34 -0.39 -4.10 3.32
N VAL A 35 0.42 -3.56 2.40
CA VAL A 35 0.17 -2.27 1.73
C VAL A 35 0.08 -2.44 0.21
N PHE A 36 -0.73 -1.60 -0.44
CA PHE A 36 -0.85 -1.59 -1.90
C PHE A 36 0.10 -0.58 -2.56
N ALA A 37 0.16 0.66 -2.04
CA ALA A 37 1.13 1.72 -2.38
C ALA A 37 1.54 1.76 -3.87
N VAL A 38 0.56 1.91 -4.77
CA VAL A 38 0.79 2.03 -6.22
C VAL A 38 0.56 3.44 -6.72
N LYS A 39 1.18 3.77 -7.84
CA LYS A 39 0.84 4.91 -8.69
C LYS A 39 0.40 4.45 -10.07
N LYS A 40 -0.48 5.23 -10.68
CA LYS A 40 -0.86 5.06 -12.08
C LYS A 40 0.20 5.68 -12.99
N VAL A 41 0.57 4.96 -14.04
CA VAL A 41 1.53 5.38 -15.05
C VAL A 41 0.90 5.24 -16.43
N GLU A 42 1.03 6.32 -17.20
CA GLU A 42 0.52 6.38 -18.57
C GLU A 42 1.34 5.48 -19.51
N SER A 43 0.64 4.82 -20.42
CA SER A 43 1.24 3.95 -21.43
C SER A 43 2.06 4.75 -22.44
N PRO A 44 3.27 4.29 -22.80
CA PRO A 44 4.11 4.95 -23.79
C PRO A 44 3.61 4.77 -25.24
N MET A 45 2.47 4.10 -25.44
CA MET A 45 1.88 3.91 -26.77
C MET A 45 1.57 5.25 -27.44
N THR A 46 2.16 5.45 -28.62
CA THR A 46 1.99 6.66 -29.45
C THR A 46 0.76 6.58 -30.36
N HIS A 47 0.31 5.38 -30.71
CA HIS A 47 -0.95 5.13 -31.41
C HIS A 47 -1.96 4.50 -30.46
N ARG A 48 -3.20 4.97 -30.49
CA ARG A 48 -4.27 4.55 -29.58
C ARG A 48 -5.59 4.38 -30.33
N ASN A 49 -6.24 3.25 -30.12
CA ASN A 49 -7.60 3.02 -30.55
C ASN A 49 -8.57 3.29 -29.38
N PRO A 50 -9.35 4.37 -29.39
CA PRO A 50 -10.28 4.70 -28.32
C PRO A 50 -11.53 3.80 -28.29
N GLU A 51 -11.80 3.05 -29.36
CA GLU A 51 -12.94 2.13 -29.43
C GLU A 51 -12.63 0.74 -28.86
N ALA A 52 -11.34 0.42 -28.68
CA ALA A 52 -10.91 -0.84 -28.11
C ALA A 52 -11.06 -0.80 -26.58
N ILE A 53 -12.06 -1.49 -26.08
CA ILE A 53 -12.34 -1.63 -24.65
C ILE A 53 -12.19 -3.10 -24.30
N MET A 54 -11.24 -3.42 -23.43
CA MET A 54 -10.96 -4.76 -22.95
C MET A 54 -11.66 -5.04 -21.61
N GLY A 55 -11.85 -4.00 -20.80
CA GLY A 55 -12.50 -4.07 -19.50
C GLY A 55 -13.91 -3.47 -19.46
N ALA A 56 -14.30 -2.97 -18.29
CA ALA A 56 -15.53 -2.20 -18.15
C ALA A 56 -15.31 -0.76 -18.69
N PRO A 57 -16.16 -0.25 -19.60
CA PRO A 57 -15.95 1.02 -20.31
C PRO A 57 -15.76 2.27 -19.43
N ALA A 58 -16.22 2.23 -18.18
CA ALA A 58 -16.37 3.42 -17.34
C ALA A 58 -15.31 3.57 -16.23
N GLU A 59 -14.53 2.53 -15.92
CA GLU A 59 -13.79 2.50 -14.64
C GLU A 59 -12.26 2.54 -14.81
N THR A 60 -11.73 2.22 -15.98
CA THR A 60 -10.28 2.07 -16.18
C THR A 60 -9.83 2.56 -17.55
N SER A 61 -8.79 3.41 -17.59
CA SER A 61 -8.09 3.74 -18.83
C SER A 61 -7.36 2.50 -19.33
N GLU A 62 -7.57 2.14 -20.60
CA GLU A 62 -6.84 1.07 -21.31
C GLU A 62 -5.35 1.40 -21.54
N TYR A 63 -4.98 2.65 -21.25
CA TYR A 63 -3.64 3.20 -21.45
C TYR A 63 -2.99 3.61 -20.13
N GLU A 64 -3.50 3.17 -18.99
CA GLU A 64 -2.86 3.33 -17.68
C GLU A 64 -2.45 1.97 -17.09
N THR A 65 -1.33 1.94 -16.37
CA THR A 65 -0.95 0.77 -15.58
C THR A 65 -0.62 1.18 -14.14
N SER A 66 -0.90 0.30 -13.18
CA SER A 66 -0.56 0.52 -11.78
C SER A 66 0.79 -0.12 -11.48
N ILE A 67 1.75 0.68 -11.04
CA ILE A 67 3.07 0.21 -10.58
C ILE A 67 3.26 0.55 -9.12
N THR A 68 4.02 -0.26 -8.39
CA THR A 68 4.42 0.06 -7.01
C THR A 68 5.18 1.38 -6.97
N ASP A 69 4.75 2.29 -6.11
CA ASP A 69 5.37 3.60 -5.96
C ASP A 69 6.49 3.55 -4.91
N THR A 70 7.74 3.62 -5.39
CA THR A 70 8.93 3.57 -4.54
C THR A 70 8.94 4.68 -3.49
N ASP A 71 8.49 5.89 -3.85
CA ASP A 71 8.52 7.04 -2.93
C ASP A 71 7.52 6.83 -1.77
N GLU A 72 6.34 6.31 -2.08
CA GLU A 72 5.32 5.99 -1.08
C GLU A 72 5.76 4.85 -0.16
N ILE A 73 6.34 3.79 -0.73
CA ILE A 73 6.93 2.69 0.05
C ILE A 73 8.03 3.21 0.99
N GLN A 74 8.92 4.08 0.51
CA GLN A 74 9.98 4.64 1.34
C GLN A 74 9.42 5.47 2.50
N LYS A 75 8.38 6.27 2.29
CA LYS A 75 7.71 7.01 3.36
C LYS A 75 7.10 6.07 4.40
N ILE A 76 6.39 5.04 3.95
CA ILE A 76 5.76 4.02 4.81
C ILE A 76 6.82 3.34 5.68
N VAL A 77 7.91 2.85 5.07
CA VAL A 77 9.00 2.18 5.78
C VAL A 77 9.69 3.12 6.75
N SER A 78 9.99 4.35 6.35
CA SER A 78 10.66 5.34 7.20
C SER A 78 9.85 5.68 8.45
N ARG A 79 8.53 5.78 8.33
CA ARG A 79 7.62 6.06 9.45
C ARG A 79 7.52 4.90 10.43
N LEU A 80 7.54 3.66 9.93
CA LEU A 80 7.64 2.48 10.78
C LEU A 80 8.99 2.35 11.49
N GLN A 81 10.10 2.60 10.77
CA GLN A 81 11.46 2.43 11.31
C GLN A 81 11.84 3.47 12.36
N LYS A 82 11.41 4.74 12.21
CA LYS A 82 11.63 5.78 13.24
C LYS A 82 11.13 5.38 14.63
N LYS A 83 10.18 4.45 14.70
CA LYS A 83 9.65 3.92 15.96
C LYS A 83 10.52 2.82 16.56
N ILE A 84 11.24 2.05 15.74
CA ILE A 84 12.09 0.93 16.19
C ILE A 84 13.31 1.44 16.97
N GLU A 85 13.78 2.67 16.71
CA GLU A 85 14.89 3.29 17.44
C GLU A 85 14.47 3.98 18.75
N GLY A 86 13.17 4.03 19.08
CA GLY A 86 12.64 4.84 20.19
C GLY A 86 11.76 4.12 21.23
N GLY A 87 11.58 2.80 21.16
CA GLY A 87 10.70 2.07 22.08
C GLY A 87 11.23 0.69 22.46
N GLU A 88 11.48 0.51 23.76
CA GLU A 88 11.68 -0.79 24.40
C GLU A 88 10.44 -1.69 24.20
N PHE A 89 10.70 -2.98 23.98
CA PHE A 89 9.70 -4.05 23.85
C PHE A 89 8.95 -4.31 25.15
#